data_AF-A0AB38Z5Z9-F1
#
_entry.id   AF-A0AB38Z5Z9-F1
#
_cell.length_a   1.000
_cell.length_b   1.000
_cell.length_c   1.000
_cell.angle_alpha   90.00
_cell.angle_beta   90.00
_cell.angle_gamma   90.00
#
_symmetry.space_group_name_H-M   'P 1'
#
loop_
_entity.id
_entity.type
_entity.pdbx_description
1 polymer ?
#
loop_
_entity_poly.entity_id
_entity_poly.type
_entity_poly.pdbx_seq_one_letter_code
_entity_poly.pdbx_strand_id
1 'polypeptide(L)'
;VLPWGQMSFWGATVITNLLSAIPYCGTAIVEWLWGGFAVGNPTLSRFFALHFLLPFIIAAMVVVHFVFLHETGSNNPLGINSNFDKIPFHPYFSIKDIVGFILALMFLIILSMQAPYALGDPDNFIPANPMSTPAHIKPEWYFLFAYAI
;
A
#
# COMPACT_ATOMS: atom_id res chain seq x y z
N VAL A 1 -5.24 9.54 0.02
CA VAL A 1 -5.71 10.42 1.12
C VAL A 1 -4.88 11.70 1.26
N LEU A 2 -3.57 11.62 1.51
CA LEU A 2 -2.75 12.79 1.85
C LEU A 2 -2.73 13.94 0.82
N PRO A 3 -2.77 13.71 -0.50
CA PRO A 3 -2.86 14.79 -1.49
C PRO A 3 -4.16 15.60 -1.44
N TRP A 4 -5.18 15.08 -0.73
CA TRP A 4 -6.47 15.74 -0.51
C TRP A 4 -7.24 16.14 -1.79
N GLY A 5 -7.11 15.33 -2.84
CA GLY A 5 -7.95 15.40 -4.04
C GLY A 5 -9.28 14.62 -3.90
N GLN A 6 -10.11 14.65 -4.94
CA GLN A 6 -11.44 14.00 -4.92
C GLN A 6 -11.36 12.49 -4.64
N MET A 7 -10.53 11.75 -5.38
CA MET A 7 -10.38 10.30 -5.15
C MET A 7 -9.79 10.01 -3.77
N SER A 8 -8.86 10.86 -3.28
CA SER A 8 -8.30 10.74 -1.95
C SER A 8 -9.32 10.88 -0.83
N PHE A 9 -10.22 11.87 -0.92
CA PHE A 9 -11.24 12.14 0.09
C PHE A 9 -12.33 11.07 0.05
N TRP A 10 -12.92 10.84 -1.12
CA TRP A 10 -14.04 9.91 -1.20
C TRP A 10 -13.61 8.45 -1.03
N GLY A 11 -12.41 8.08 -1.49
CA GLY A 11 -11.83 6.77 -1.21
C GLY A 11 -11.67 6.54 0.30
N ALA A 12 -11.19 7.55 1.04
CA ALA A 12 -11.13 7.47 2.51
C ALA A 12 -12.53 7.27 3.10
N THR A 13 -13.53 8.06 2.67
CA THR A 13 -14.92 7.95 3.13
C THR A 13 -15.48 6.55 2.92
N VAL A 14 -15.36 5.98 1.72
CA VAL A 14 -15.92 4.66 1.40
C VAL A 14 -15.20 3.55 2.18
N ILE A 15 -13.87 3.52 2.14
CA ILE A 15 -13.08 2.42 2.75
C ILE A 15 -13.27 2.39 4.27
N THR A 16 -13.19 3.54 4.92
CA THR A 16 -13.35 3.59 6.38
C THR A 16 -14.78 3.29 6.82
N ASN A 17 -15.79 3.66 6.01
CA ASN A 17 -17.18 3.31 6.28
C ASN A 17 -17.47 1.81 6.23
N LEU A 18 -16.61 0.98 5.62
CA LEU A 18 -16.77 -0.49 5.68
C LEU A 18 -16.79 -1.00 7.13
N LEU A 19 -16.11 -0.32 8.07
CA LEU A 19 -16.12 -0.67 9.49
C LEU A 19 -17.49 -0.46 10.15
N SER A 20 -18.37 0.36 9.56
CA SER A 20 -19.75 0.54 10.06
C SER A 20 -20.57 -0.75 10.00
N ALA A 21 -20.16 -1.72 9.16
CA ALA A 21 -20.81 -3.02 9.06
C ALA A 21 -20.59 -3.92 10.29
N ILE A 22 -19.66 -3.57 11.19
CA ILE A 22 -19.45 -4.31 12.44
C ILE A 22 -20.66 -4.12 13.37
N PRO A 23 -21.34 -5.21 13.79
CA PRO A 23 -22.51 -5.10 14.66
C PRO A 23 -22.21 -4.37 15.98
N TYR A 24 -23.20 -3.62 16.47
CA TYR A 24 -23.21 -2.89 17.75
C TYR A 24 -22.22 -1.72 17.90
N CYS A 25 -21.01 -1.82 17.37
CA CYS A 25 -19.95 -0.81 17.59
C CYS A 25 -19.39 -0.18 16.29
N GLY A 26 -19.81 -0.64 15.11
CA GLY A 26 -19.25 -0.18 13.83
C GLY A 26 -19.30 1.34 13.64
N THR A 27 -20.44 1.97 13.90
CA THR A 27 -20.59 3.43 13.76
C THR A 27 -19.66 4.19 14.69
N ALA A 28 -19.56 3.77 15.96
CA ALA A 28 -18.65 4.38 16.93
C ALA A 28 -17.18 4.24 16.51
N ILE A 29 -16.79 3.10 15.91
CA ILE A 29 -15.43 2.88 15.39
C ILE A 29 -15.13 3.84 14.23
N VAL A 30 -16.07 4.04 13.31
CA VAL A 30 -15.91 4.95 12.16
C VAL A 30 -15.74 6.40 12.63
N GLU A 31 -16.64 6.89 13.49
CA GLU A 31 -16.55 8.26 14.02
C GLU A 31 -15.28 8.47 14.85
N TRP A 32 -14.88 7.45 15.63
CA TRP A 32 -13.62 7.46 16.35
C TRP A 32 -12.42 7.53 15.40
N LEU A 33 -12.43 6.79 14.30
CA LEU A 33 -11.35 6.81 13.30
C LEU A 33 -11.26 8.18 12.62
N TRP A 34 -12.39 8.75 12.24
CA TRP A 34 -12.47 10.07 11.63
C TRP A 34 -12.09 11.19 12.60
N GLY A 35 -12.36 11.02 13.90
CA GLY A 35 -12.25 12.09 14.88
C GLY A 35 -13.35 13.14 14.72
N GLY A 36 -14.52 12.72 14.24
CA GLY A 36 -15.67 13.57 13.92
C GLY A 36 -16.75 12.78 13.17
N PHE A 37 -17.81 13.47 12.72
CA PHE A 37 -18.95 12.84 12.04
C PHE A 37 -18.72 12.56 10.54
N ALA A 38 -17.61 13.04 9.98
CA ALA A 38 -17.22 12.83 8.60
C ALA A 38 -15.70 12.92 8.47
N VAL A 39 -15.16 12.42 7.36
CA VAL A 39 -13.76 12.63 6.98
C VAL A 39 -13.46 14.13 6.92
N GLY A 40 -12.44 14.58 7.63
CA GLY A 40 -12.05 15.99 7.70
C GLY A 40 -10.63 16.20 8.21
N ASN A 41 -10.34 17.41 8.69
CA ASN A 41 -9.00 17.77 9.19
C ASN A 41 -8.46 16.83 10.28
N PRO A 42 -9.25 16.44 11.32
CA PRO A 42 -8.77 15.49 12.33
C PRO A 42 -8.37 14.15 11.72
N THR A 43 -9.11 13.67 10.71
CA THR A 43 -8.80 12.44 9.98
C THR A 43 -7.48 12.59 9.23
N LEU A 44 -7.30 13.68 8.46
CA LEU A 44 -6.11 13.91 7.66
C LEU A 44 -4.83 13.97 8.49
N SER A 45 -4.84 14.71 9.61
CA SER A 45 -3.68 14.83 10.49
C SER A 45 -3.28 13.48 11.09
N ARG A 46 -4.26 12.66 11.49
CA ARG A 46 -3.99 11.31 12.01
C ARG A 46 -3.50 10.37 10.92
N PHE A 47 -4.08 10.44 9.74
CA PHE A 47 -3.66 9.61 8.61
C PHE A 47 -2.25 9.95 8.16
N PHE A 48 -1.84 11.21 8.23
CA PHE A 48 -0.45 11.61 8.03
C PHE A 48 0.47 10.98 9.07
N ALA A 49 0.15 11.11 10.37
CA ALA A 49 0.95 10.51 11.44
C ALA A 49 1.06 8.98 11.31
N LEU A 50 -0.04 8.30 10.97
CA LEU A 50 -0.06 6.86 10.73
C LEU A 50 0.72 6.48 9.47
N HIS A 51 0.56 7.21 8.37
CA HIS A 51 1.30 6.98 7.13
C HIS A 51 2.81 7.15 7.34
N PHE A 52 3.23 8.06 8.23
CA PHE A 52 4.62 8.21 8.60
C PHE A 52 5.13 7.06 9.48
N LEU A 53 4.33 6.61 10.46
CA LEU A 53 4.73 5.57 11.42
C LEU A 53 4.76 4.16 10.81
N LEU A 54 3.74 3.80 10.01
CA LEU A 54 3.54 2.44 9.51
C LEU A 54 4.72 1.88 8.69
N PRO A 55 5.42 2.64 7.82
CA PRO A 55 6.61 2.16 7.13
C PRO A 55 7.71 1.63 8.07
N PHE A 56 7.89 2.24 9.24
CA PHE A 56 8.87 1.78 10.23
C PHE A 56 8.42 0.48 10.92
N ILE A 57 7.12 0.35 11.17
CA ILE A 57 6.54 -0.90 11.67
C ILE A 57 6.72 -2.02 10.63
N ILE A 58 6.48 -1.73 9.34
CA ILE A 58 6.71 -2.68 8.24
C ILE A 58 8.20 -3.08 8.19
N ALA A 59 9.13 -2.12 8.32
CA ALA A 59 10.56 -2.44 8.35
C ALA A 59 10.93 -3.38 9.51
N ALA A 60 10.37 -3.17 10.70
CA ALA A 60 10.56 -4.09 11.83
C ALA A 60 9.96 -5.49 11.54
N MET A 61 8.78 -5.55 10.93
CA MET A 61 8.17 -6.81 10.52
C MET A 61 8.97 -7.54 9.44
N VAL A 62 9.66 -6.82 8.54
CA VAL A 62 10.57 -7.41 7.54
C VAL A 62 11.78 -8.08 8.22
N VAL A 63 12.32 -7.49 9.29
CA VAL A 63 13.40 -8.15 10.06
C VAL A 63 12.90 -9.45 10.69
N VAL A 64 11.73 -9.43 11.33
CA VAL A 64 11.12 -10.65 11.90
C VAL A 64 10.88 -11.70 10.81
N HIS A 65 10.38 -11.28 9.65
CA HIS A 65 10.20 -12.14 8.49
C HIS A 65 11.52 -12.80 8.05
N PHE A 66 12.62 -12.05 7.98
CA PHE A 66 13.93 -12.61 7.63
C PHE A 66 14.51 -13.54 8.68
N VAL A 67 14.30 -13.28 9.98
CA VAL A 67 14.70 -14.22 11.04
C VAL A 67 14.06 -15.58 10.81
N PHE A 68 12.73 -15.63 10.61
CA PHE A 68 12.06 -16.90 10.35
C PHE A 68 12.47 -17.55 9.03
N LEU A 69 12.73 -16.75 7.98
CA LEU A 69 13.25 -17.27 6.73
C LEU A 69 14.65 -17.89 6.91
N HIS A 70 15.50 -17.32 7.76
CA HIS A 70 16.86 -17.81 8.00
C HIS A 70 16.89 -19.11 8.82
N GLU A 71 15.88 -19.38 9.63
CA GLU A 71 15.76 -20.67 10.35
C GLU A 71 15.60 -21.85 9.39
N THR A 72 14.82 -21.70 8.32
CA THR A 72 14.57 -22.79 7.34
C THR A 72 15.41 -22.67 6.06
N GLY A 73 15.84 -21.46 5.72
CA GLY A 73 16.35 -21.10 4.40
C GLY A 73 15.26 -20.97 3.33
N SER A 74 15.65 -20.49 2.15
CA SER A 74 14.76 -20.32 1.00
C SER A 74 14.35 -21.66 0.39
N ASN A 75 13.10 -21.73 -0.09
CA ASN A 75 12.65 -22.82 -0.95
C ASN A 75 13.24 -22.68 -2.37
N ASN A 76 13.07 -23.71 -3.21
CA ASN A 76 13.50 -23.72 -4.60
C ASN A 76 12.34 -24.16 -5.53
N PRO A 77 12.45 -23.93 -6.85
CA PRO A 77 11.37 -24.22 -7.80
C PRO A 77 10.91 -25.68 -7.85
N LEU A 78 11.77 -26.63 -7.47
CA LEU A 78 11.42 -28.05 -7.43
C LEU A 78 10.70 -28.46 -6.14
N GLY A 79 10.70 -27.59 -5.11
CA GLY A 79 10.05 -27.85 -3.82
C GLY A 79 10.70 -28.97 -3.00
N ILE A 80 11.87 -29.47 -3.40
CA ILE A 80 12.63 -30.51 -2.68
C ILE A 80 13.66 -29.89 -1.75
N ASN A 81 14.22 -30.65 -0.79
CA ASN A 81 15.26 -30.13 0.08
C ASN A 81 16.54 -29.78 -0.71
N SER A 82 17.03 -28.55 -0.62
CA SER A 82 18.20 -28.04 -1.35
C SER A 82 19.54 -28.17 -0.60
N ASN A 83 19.58 -28.78 0.59
CA ASN A 83 20.79 -28.83 1.43
C ASN A 83 21.99 -29.52 0.76
N PHE A 84 21.75 -30.40 -0.22
CA PHE A 84 22.83 -31.11 -0.92
C PHE A 84 23.58 -30.24 -1.94
N ASP A 85 23.02 -29.09 -2.34
CA ASP A 85 23.58 -28.21 -3.38
C ASP A 85 23.33 -26.73 -3.03
N LYS A 86 23.90 -26.29 -1.90
CA LYS A 86 23.87 -24.88 -1.50
C LYS A 86 25.08 -24.15 -2.06
N ILE A 87 24.84 -22.97 -2.62
CA ILE A 87 25.86 -22.00 -2.99
C ILE A 87 25.84 -20.81 -2.02
N PRO A 88 26.98 -20.14 -1.76
CA PRO A 88 27.00 -18.96 -0.92
C PRO A 88 26.18 -17.83 -1.55
N PHE A 89 25.60 -16.96 -0.70
CA PHE A 89 24.82 -15.81 -1.18
C PHE A 89 25.66 -14.86 -2.04
N HIS A 90 26.86 -14.52 -1.56
CA HIS A 90 27.84 -13.74 -2.30
C HIS A 90 28.86 -14.67 -2.99
N PRO A 91 29.19 -14.46 -4.28
CA PRO A 91 28.75 -13.35 -5.15
C PRO A 91 27.47 -13.62 -5.94
N TYR A 92 26.99 -14.88 -5.97
CA TYR A 92 25.99 -15.35 -6.93
C TYR A 92 24.66 -14.58 -6.86
N PHE A 93 24.00 -14.58 -5.71
CA PHE A 93 22.72 -13.89 -5.53
C PHE A 93 22.91 -12.38 -5.41
N SER A 94 24.03 -11.91 -4.85
CA SER A 94 24.33 -10.46 -4.84
C SER A 94 24.35 -9.85 -6.24
N ILE A 95 25.02 -10.48 -7.21
CA ILE A 95 25.07 -9.98 -8.60
C ILE A 95 23.69 -10.10 -9.25
N LYS A 96 22.99 -11.22 -9.05
CA LYS A 96 21.63 -11.42 -9.59
C LYS A 96 20.67 -10.34 -9.08
N ASP A 97 20.73 -10.01 -7.80
CA ASP A 97 19.88 -9.01 -7.17
C ASP A 97 20.22 -7.60 -7.66
N ILE A 98 21.50 -7.28 -7.88
CA ILE A 98 21.91 -6.00 -8.49
C ILE A 98 21.31 -5.84 -9.89
N VAL A 99 21.34 -6.89 -10.72
CA VAL A 99 20.71 -6.85 -12.05
C VAL A 99 19.20 -6.62 -11.93
N GLY A 100 18.53 -7.32 -11.02
CA GLY A 100 17.10 -7.12 -10.75
C GLY A 100 16.79 -5.69 -10.30
N PHE A 101 17.61 -5.13 -9.42
CA PHE A 101 17.47 -3.75 -8.94
C PHE A 101 17.65 -2.72 -10.07
N ILE A 102 18.64 -2.91 -10.96
CA ILE A 102 18.85 -2.03 -12.11
C ILE A 102 17.62 -2.04 -13.03
N LEU A 103 17.05 -3.22 -13.32
CA LEU A 103 15.85 -3.33 -14.15
C LEU A 103 14.63 -2.67 -13.51
N ALA A 104 14.41 -2.88 -12.20
CA ALA A 104 13.33 -2.26 -11.47
C ALA A 104 13.46 -0.73 -11.43
N LEU A 105 14.67 -0.22 -11.19
CA LEU A 105 14.95 1.22 -11.19
C LEU A 105 14.77 1.84 -12.58
N MET A 106 15.19 1.14 -13.63
CA MET A 106 14.98 1.57 -15.01
C MET A 106 13.48 1.72 -15.31
N PHE A 107 12.66 0.73 -14.95
CA PHE A 107 11.21 0.82 -15.13
C PHE A 107 10.61 2.00 -14.35
N LEU A 108 11.01 2.19 -13.09
CA LEU A 108 10.55 3.30 -12.25
C LEU A 108 10.90 4.66 -12.88
N ILE A 109 12.12 4.81 -13.41
CA ILE A 109 12.56 6.05 -14.07
C ILE A 109 11.75 6.31 -15.34
N ILE A 110 11.55 5.28 -16.18
CA ILE A 110 10.74 5.41 -17.41
C ILE A 110 9.32 5.85 -17.05
N LEU A 111 8.68 5.18 -16.09
CA LEU A 111 7.34 5.54 -15.65
C LEU A 111 7.30 6.98 -15.12
N SER A 112 8.25 7.36 -14.26
CA SER A 112 8.26 8.69 -13.62
C SER A 112 8.54 9.82 -14.61
N MET A 113 9.41 9.61 -15.59
CA MET A 113 9.86 10.67 -16.51
C MET A 113 9.01 10.75 -17.79
N GLN A 114 8.52 9.63 -18.29
CA GLN A 114 7.78 9.59 -19.57
C GLN A 114 6.26 9.52 -19.36
N ALA A 115 5.80 8.87 -18.29
CA ALA A 115 4.37 8.63 -18.07
C ALA A 115 3.95 8.75 -16.58
N PRO A 116 4.28 9.86 -15.89
CA PRO A 116 4.14 9.99 -14.42
C PRO A 116 2.71 9.79 -13.91
N TYR A 117 1.72 10.03 -14.76
CA TYR A 117 0.30 9.96 -14.40
C TYR A 117 -0.41 8.72 -14.95
N ALA A 118 0.28 7.83 -15.66
CA ALA A 118 -0.35 6.68 -16.31
C ALA A 118 -1.03 5.71 -15.34
N LEU A 119 -0.54 5.61 -14.11
CA LEU A 119 -1.10 4.76 -13.05
C LEU A 119 -1.97 5.55 -12.04
N GLY A 120 -2.15 6.85 -12.24
CA GLY A 120 -2.96 7.72 -11.40
C GLY A 120 -4.37 7.92 -11.94
N ASP A 121 -5.22 8.58 -11.15
CA ASP A 121 -6.56 8.99 -11.57
C ASP A 121 -6.63 10.52 -11.71
N PRO A 122 -7.10 11.06 -12.85
CA PRO A 122 -7.14 12.51 -13.08
C PRO A 122 -7.99 13.27 -12.06
N ASP A 123 -9.03 12.64 -11.50
CA ASP A 123 -9.92 13.30 -10.52
C ASP A 123 -9.17 13.62 -9.22
N ASN A 124 -8.05 12.95 -8.92
CA ASN A 124 -7.26 13.26 -7.73
C ASN A 124 -6.44 14.57 -7.86
N PHE A 125 -6.41 15.21 -9.04
CA PHE A 125 -5.91 16.58 -9.22
C PHE A 125 -6.97 17.65 -8.92
N ILE A 126 -8.24 17.26 -8.81
CA ILE A 126 -9.31 18.15 -8.38
C ILE A 126 -9.32 18.17 -6.85
N PRO A 127 -9.25 19.33 -6.18
CA PRO A 127 -9.34 19.42 -4.73
C PRO A 127 -10.61 18.74 -4.19
N ALA A 128 -10.49 18.11 -3.02
CA ALA A 128 -11.62 17.43 -2.39
C ALA A 128 -12.82 18.36 -2.17
N ASN A 129 -14.01 17.91 -2.59
CA ASN A 129 -15.27 18.57 -2.33
C ASN A 129 -16.25 17.58 -1.65
N PRO A 130 -16.52 17.74 -0.34
CA PRO A 130 -17.44 16.88 0.40
C PRO A 130 -18.88 16.86 -0.12
N MET A 131 -19.26 17.86 -0.94
CA MET A 131 -20.61 18.00 -1.50
C MET A 131 -20.73 17.45 -2.93
N SER A 132 -19.64 16.97 -3.54
CA SER A 132 -19.63 16.49 -4.92
C SER A 132 -18.79 15.22 -5.06
N THR A 133 -19.48 14.08 -5.21
CA THR A 133 -18.87 12.78 -5.49
C THR A 133 -18.50 12.64 -6.97
N PRO A 134 -17.28 12.19 -7.31
CA PRO A 134 -16.94 11.78 -8.68
C PRO A 134 -17.91 10.74 -9.23
N ALA A 135 -18.20 10.81 -10.54
CA ALA A 135 -19.15 9.91 -11.19
C ALA A 135 -18.72 8.43 -11.15
N HIS A 136 -17.41 8.16 -11.22
CA HIS A 136 -16.83 6.81 -11.20
C HIS A 136 -15.74 6.71 -10.14
N ILE A 137 -16.14 6.81 -8.87
CA ILE A 137 -15.22 6.57 -7.76
C ILE A 137 -14.68 5.13 -7.77
N LYS A 138 -13.37 4.99 -7.62
CA LYS A 138 -12.65 3.72 -7.53
C LYS A 138 -11.35 3.92 -6.74
N PRO A 139 -10.81 2.86 -6.12
CA PRO A 139 -9.48 2.94 -5.54
C PRO A 139 -8.40 2.89 -6.63
N GLU A 140 -7.14 3.08 -6.24
CA GLU A 140 -6.01 2.88 -7.11
C GLU A 140 -5.93 1.43 -7.65
N TRP A 141 -5.26 1.26 -8.79
CA TRP A 141 -5.28 0.02 -9.59
C TRP A 141 -4.95 -1.25 -8.80
N TYR A 142 -4.05 -1.17 -7.81
CA TYR A 142 -3.61 -2.30 -6.99
C TYR A 142 -4.67 -2.79 -5.99
N PHE A 143 -5.80 -2.10 -5.84
CA PHE A 143 -6.95 -2.54 -5.04
C PHE A 143 -8.17 -2.94 -5.87
N LEU A 144 -8.16 -2.75 -7.19
CA LEU A 144 -9.34 -3.00 -8.04
C LEU A 144 -9.84 -4.44 -7.97
N PHE A 145 -8.94 -5.42 -7.81
CA PHE A 145 -9.34 -6.83 -7.69
C PHE A 145 -10.19 -7.08 -6.44
N ALA A 146 -9.84 -6.46 -5.30
CA ALA A 146 -10.56 -6.61 -4.04
C ALA A 146 -11.84 -5.79 -4.04
N TYR A 147 -11.83 -4.62 -4.69
CA TYR A 147 -13.01 -3.78 -4.87
C TYR A 147 -14.09 -4.45 -5.73
N ALA A 148 -13.70 -5.37 -6.62
CA ALA A 148 -14.63 -6.10 -7.48
C ALA A 148 -15.28 -7.33 -6.82
N ILE A 149 -14.79 -7.78 -5.65
CA ILE A 149 -15.33 -8.90 -4.86
C ILE A 149 -16.45 -8.38 -3.96
#